data_AF-A0A645GSW9-F1
#
_entry.id   AF-A0A645GSW9-F1
#
_cell.length_a   1.000
_cell.length_b   1.000
_cell.length_c   1.000
_cell.angle_alpha   90.00
_cell.angle_beta   90.00
_cell.angle_gamma   90.00
#
_symmetry.space_group_name_H-M   'P 1'
#
loop_
_entity.id
_entity.type
_entity.pdbx_description
1 polymer ?
#
loop_
_entity_poly.entity_id
_entity_poly.type
_entity_poly.pdbx_seq_one_letter_code
_entity_poly.pdbx_strand_id
1 'polypeptide(L)'
;MTQINFLAKKKKKKQEKMYFEKINDLVIGKDDKVNPDRKNHMRAAAAEEKLIINLLSNPDFYKSIKTMIMPEDFMTLFNRRVFTALVDRIENDIEIDIGCFNEKFNTDEIGRITHYFVSAKTVSNTLKECEDCVQVIKDEKEKFKLKSVADVSDEEFLNMFRKK
;
A
#
# COMPACT_ATOMS: atom_id res chain seq x y z
N MET A 1 44.47 22.88 17.53
CA MET A 1 43.18 23.04 16.80
C MET A 1 42.58 21.71 16.28
N THR A 2 43.05 20.54 16.72
CA THR A 2 42.69 19.22 16.15
C THR A 2 41.46 18.56 16.80
N GLN A 3 41.20 18.80 18.09
CA GLN A 3 40.05 18.21 18.80
C GLN A 3 38.69 18.81 18.40
N ILE A 4 38.65 20.12 18.15
CA ILE A 4 37.42 20.82 17.74
C ILE A 4 36.92 20.29 16.39
N ASN A 5 37.83 20.09 15.42
CA ASN A 5 37.50 19.53 14.11
C ASN A 5 37.03 18.07 14.19
N PHE A 6 37.60 17.27 15.09
CA PHE A 6 37.17 15.89 15.32
C PHE A 6 35.74 15.82 15.90
N LEU A 7 35.44 16.65 16.92
CA LEU A 7 34.11 16.73 17.52
C LEU A 7 33.06 17.24 16.53
N ALA A 8 33.39 18.25 15.72
CA ALA A 8 32.51 18.75 14.66
C ALA A 8 32.19 17.66 13.63
N LYS A 9 33.21 16.90 13.18
CA LYS A 9 33.04 15.79 12.23
C LYS A 9 32.19 14.65 12.81
N LYS A 10 32.37 14.32 14.10
CA LYS A 10 31.56 13.33 14.81
C LYS A 10 30.10 13.78 14.95
N LYS A 11 29.85 15.06 15.26
CA LYS A 11 28.51 15.64 15.36
C LYS A 11 27.80 15.64 14.01
N LYS A 12 28.49 16.00 12.92
CA LYS A 12 27.96 15.97 11.54
C LYS A 12 27.54 14.56 11.13
N LYS A 13 28.40 13.56 11.32
CA LYS A 13 28.06 12.14 11.05
C LYS A 13 26.84 11.65 11.84
N LYS A 14 26.74 12.04 13.12
CA LYS A 14 25.58 11.69 13.96
C LYS A 14 24.29 12.33 13.42
N GLN A 15 24.35 13.60 13.00
CA GLN A 15 23.21 14.27 12.39
C GLN A 15 22.81 13.61 11.07
N GLU A 16 23.75 13.38 10.16
CA GLU A 16 23.50 12.70 8.88
C GLU A 16 22.83 11.34 9.09
N LYS A 17 23.31 10.55 10.06
CA LYS A 17 22.68 9.28 10.43
C LYS A 17 21.23 9.46 10.91
N MET A 18 20.99 10.40 11.83
CA MET A 18 19.64 10.68 12.33
C MET A 18 18.69 11.19 11.25
N TYR A 19 19.18 12.02 10.32
CA TYR A 19 18.38 12.49 9.18
C TYR A 19 18.04 11.32 8.25
N PHE A 20 19.01 10.46 7.94
CA PHE A 20 18.78 9.28 7.12
C PHE A 20 17.78 8.32 7.76
N GLU A 21 17.90 8.05 9.07
CA GLU A 21 16.95 7.24 9.83
C GLU A 21 15.53 7.83 9.78
N LYS A 22 15.38 9.15 9.96
CA LYS A 22 14.07 9.82 9.87
C LYS A 22 13.46 9.74 8.47
N ILE A 23 14.27 9.95 7.43
CA ILE A 23 13.79 9.81 6.04
C ILE A 23 13.33 8.39 5.78
N ASN A 24 14.12 7.40 6.23
CA ASN A 24 13.77 6.00 6.09
C ASN A 24 12.46 5.65 6.84
N ASP A 25 12.32 6.10 8.09
CA ASP A 25 11.10 5.89 8.89
C ASP A 25 9.85 6.51 8.22
N LEU A 26 10.00 7.70 7.59
CA LEU A 26 8.93 8.34 6.81
C LEU A 26 8.58 7.54 5.55
N VAL A 27 9.57 7.05 4.80
CA VAL A 27 9.37 6.26 3.58
C VAL A 27 8.72 4.91 3.89
N ILE A 28 9.10 4.28 5.00
CA ILE A 28 8.52 3.03 5.49
C ILE A 28 7.07 3.23 5.97
N GLY A 29 6.69 4.45 6.36
CA GLY A 29 5.42 4.70 7.02
C GLY A 29 5.37 4.06 8.40
N LYS A 30 6.48 4.12 9.14
CA LYS A 30 6.63 3.48 10.47
C LYS A 30 5.56 3.93 11.47
N ASP A 31 5.13 5.19 11.36
CA ASP A 31 4.07 5.81 12.15
C ASP A 31 2.81 6.13 11.30
N ASP A 32 2.59 5.41 10.19
CA ASP A 32 1.39 5.60 9.36
C ASP A 32 0.15 5.12 10.14
N LYS A 33 -0.56 6.07 10.76
CA LYS A 33 -1.78 5.80 11.52
C LYS A 33 -2.97 5.44 10.62
N VAL A 34 -2.93 5.86 9.35
CA VAL A 34 -4.01 5.64 8.38
C VAL A 34 -3.86 4.27 7.73
N ASN A 35 -2.65 3.91 7.33
CA ASN A 35 -2.32 2.57 6.81
C ASN A 35 -1.21 1.93 7.65
N PRO A 36 -1.53 1.41 8.86
CA PRO A 36 -0.54 0.81 9.76
C PRO A 36 0.10 -0.47 9.20
N ASP A 37 -0.57 -1.14 8.25
CA ASP A 37 -0.08 -2.35 7.59
C ASP A 37 1.08 -2.05 6.62
N ARG A 38 1.19 -0.79 6.16
CA ARG A 38 2.23 -0.32 5.22
C ARG A 38 3.64 -0.66 5.70
N LYS A 39 3.92 -0.55 7.00
CA LYS A 39 5.26 -0.84 7.55
C LYS A 39 5.69 -2.30 7.36
N ASN A 40 4.73 -3.23 7.34
CA ASN A 40 4.98 -4.67 7.18
C ASN A 40 4.88 -5.09 5.70
N HIS A 41 4.10 -4.37 4.91
CA HIS A 41 3.76 -4.71 3.53
C HIS A 41 4.10 -3.58 2.55
N MET A 42 5.23 -2.89 2.75
CA MET A 42 5.55 -1.65 2.02
C MET A 42 5.41 -1.76 0.51
N ARG A 43 5.93 -2.84 -0.08
CA ARG A 43 5.89 -3.05 -1.53
C ARG A 43 4.47 -3.30 -2.03
N ALA A 44 3.69 -4.12 -1.31
CA ALA A 44 2.29 -4.34 -1.62
C ALA A 44 1.48 -3.05 -1.44
N ALA A 45 1.64 -2.35 -0.31
CA ALA A 45 0.95 -1.10 -0.01
C ALA A 45 1.19 -0.01 -1.06
N ALA A 46 2.43 0.10 -1.57
CA ALA A 46 2.76 1.03 -2.65
C ALA A 46 2.10 0.64 -3.99
N ALA A 47 2.09 -0.66 -4.32
CA ALA A 47 1.41 -1.14 -5.52
C ALA A 47 -0.12 -0.98 -5.44
N GLU A 48 -0.71 -1.26 -4.28
CA GLU A 48 -2.13 -1.04 -3.98
C GLU A 48 -2.53 0.43 -4.11
N GLU A 49 -1.75 1.34 -3.52
CA GLU A 49 -1.96 2.78 -3.63
C GLU A 49 -1.88 3.24 -5.09
N LYS A 50 -0.84 2.81 -5.81
CA LYS A 50 -0.67 3.14 -7.22
C LYS A 50 -1.81 2.61 -8.08
N LEU A 51 -2.29 1.40 -7.80
CA LEU A 51 -3.44 0.82 -8.48
C LEU A 51 -4.71 1.64 -8.25
N ILE A 52 -5.00 2.03 -7.01
CA ILE A 52 -6.17 2.87 -6.67
C ILE A 52 -6.09 4.21 -7.41
N ILE A 53 -4.94 4.87 -7.39
CA ILE A 53 -4.72 6.15 -8.09
C ILE A 53 -4.95 5.99 -9.60
N ASN A 54 -4.43 4.92 -10.18
CA ASN A 54 -4.55 4.64 -11.60
C ASN A 54 -6.02 4.39 -12.01
N LEU A 55 -6.81 3.70 -11.17
CA LEU A 55 -8.24 3.47 -11.40
C LEU A 55 -9.08 4.73 -11.17
N LEU A 56 -8.72 5.60 -10.22
CA LEU A 56 -9.35 6.91 -10.05
C LEU A 56 -9.12 7.81 -11.28
N SER A 57 -7.96 7.70 -11.92
CA SER A 57 -7.64 8.45 -13.14
C SER A 57 -8.39 7.92 -14.36
N ASN A 58 -8.45 6.59 -14.51
CA ASN A 58 -9.19 5.93 -15.59
C ASN A 58 -9.96 4.70 -15.08
N PRO A 59 -11.25 4.88 -14.72
CA PRO A 59 -12.09 3.80 -14.20
C PRO A 59 -12.30 2.63 -15.17
N ASP A 60 -12.21 2.86 -16.49
CA ASP A 60 -12.42 1.81 -17.50
C ASP A 60 -11.35 0.71 -17.43
N PHE A 61 -10.16 1.01 -16.89
CA PHE A 61 -9.13 0.01 -16.68
C PHE A 61 -9.57 -1.10 -15.72
N TYR A 62 -10.54 -0.82 -14.84
CA TYR A 62 -11.08 -1.85 -13.96
C TYR A 62 -11.72 -3.01 -14.74
N LYS A 63 -12.39 -2.73 -15.87
CA LYS A 63 -13.05 -3.75 -16.70
C LYS A 63 -12.07 -4.81 -17.18
N SER A 64 -10.84 -4.41 -17.52
CA SER A 64 -9.79 -5.30 -17.99
C SER A 64 -9.15 -6.11 -16.86
N ILE A 65 -9.03 -5.54 -15.65
CA ILE A 65 -8.34 -6.20 -14.53
C ILE A 65 -9.27 -6.85 -13.51
N LYS A 66 -10.60 -6.71 -13.67
CA LYS A 66 -11.61 -7.21 -12.71
C LYS A 66 -11.45 -8.70 -12.38
N THR A 67 -11.14 -9.54 -13.36
CA THR A 67 -10.92 -10.98 -13.13
C THR A 67 -9.56 -11.30 -12.52
N MET A 68 -8.63 -10.34 -12.57
CA MET A 68 -7.26 -10.50 -12.10
C MET A 68 -7.08 -10.09 -10.65
N ILE A 69 -7.93 -9.25 -10.07
CA ILE A 69 -7.75 -8.79 -8.69
C ILE A 69 -9.04 -8.75 -7.89
N MET A 70 -9.01 -9.34 -6.70
CA MET A 70 -10.10 -9.27 -5.71
C MET A 70 -9.69 -8.41 -4.52
N PRO A 71 -10.64 -7.79 -3.79
CA PRO A 71 -10.34 -7.04 -2.56
C PRO A 71 -9.51 -7.85 -1.55
N GLU A 72 -9.73 -9.15 -1.46
CA GLU A 72 -9.02 -10.07 -0.57
C GLU A 72 -7.53 -10.20 -0.92
N ASP A 73 -7.11 -9.80 -2.11
CA ASP A 73 -5.70 -9.79 -2.54
C ASP A 73 -4.89 -8.66 -1.92
N PHE A 74 -5.56 -7.58 -1.47
CA PHE A 74 -4.89 -6.49 -0.79
C PHE A 74 -4.37 -6.96 0.57
N MET A 75 -3.10 -6.68 0.85
CA MET A 75 -2.43 -6.93 2.11
C MET A 75 -2.70 -5.85 3.15
N THR A 76 -3.07 -4.64 2.74
CA THR A 76 -3.41 -3.57 3.69
C THR A 76 -4.93 -3.36 3.80
N LEU A 77 -5.42 -3.25 5.04
CA LEU A 77 -6.86 -3.11 5.31
C LEU A 77 -7.42 -1.78 4.80
N PHE A 78 -6.65 -0.69 4.97
CA PHE A 78 -7.04 0.63 4.52
C PHE A 78 -7.22 0.68 3.00
N ASN A 79 -6.21 0.25 2.23
CA ASN A 79 -6.30 0.27 0.77
C ASN A 79 -7.38 -0.70 0.28
N ARG A 80 -7.56 -1.85 0.93
CA ARG A 80 -8.66 -2.78 0.62
C ARG A 80 -10.01 -2.08 0.70
N ARG A 81 -10.30 -1.39 1.81
CA ARG A 81 -11.56 -0.65 2.00
C ARG A 81 -11.76 0.42 0.92
N VAL A 82 -10.71 1.16 0.59
CA VAL A 82 -10.77 2.19 -0.46
C VAL A 82 -11.05 1.57 -1.83
N PHE A 83 -10.35 0.48 -2.16
CA PHE A 83 -10.53 -0.26 -3.40
C PHE A 83 -11.95 -0.83 -3.53
N THR A 84 -12.49 -1.46 -2.48
CA THR A 84 -13.88 -1.96 -2.48
C THR A 84 -14.87 -0.82 -2.74
N ALA A 85 -14.76 0.28 -2.01
CA ALA A 85 -15.66 1.42 -2.18
C ALA A 85 -15.55 2.10 -3.55
N LEU A 86 -14.36 2.04 -4.18
CA LEU A 86 -14.12 2.50 -5.54
C LEU A 86 -14.79 1.58 -6.56
N VAL A 87 -14.48 0.29 -6.49
CA VAL A 87 -15.00 -0.74 -7.41
C VAL A 87 -16.52 -0.80 -7.36
N ASP A 88 -17.12 -0.78 -6.17
CA ASP A 88 -18.58 -0.77 -6.01
C ASP A 88 -19.21 0.37 -6.84
N ARG A 89 -18.57 1.54 -6.92
CA ARG A 89 -19.09 2.66 -7.72
C ARG A 89 -18.87 2.46 -9.22
N ILE A 90 -17.69 1.98 -9.61
CA ILE A 90 -17.38 1.66 -11.01
C ILE A 90 -18.38 0.64 -11.56
N GLU A 91 -18.72 -0.39 -10.78
CA GLU A 91 -19.64 -1.45 -11.22
C GLU A 91 -21.09 -0.99 -11.34
N ASN A 92 -21.48 0.01 -10.55
CA ASN A 92 -22.83 0.58 -10.60
C ASN A 92 -22.94 1.80 -11.55
N ASP A 93 -21.88 2.12 -12.32
CA ASP A 93 -21.79 3.33 -13.17
C ASP A 93 -22.14 4.62 -12.39
N ILE A 94 -21.74 4.69 -11.11
CA ILE A 94 -21.95 5.85 -10.24
C ILE A 94 -20.72 6.74 -10.29
N GLU A 95 -20.93 8.05 -10.35
CA GLU A 95 -19.85 9.04 -10.30
C GLU A 95 -19.00 8.89 -9.03
N ILE A 96 -17.67 8.98 -9.21
CA ILE A 96 -16.69 8.84 -8.14
C ILE A 96 -16.22 10.23 -7.72
N ASP A 97 -16.66 10.69 -6.55
CA ASP A 97 -16.22 11.95 -5.94
C ASP A 97 -15.70 11.72 -4.51
N ILE A 98 -14.86 12.59 -3.97
CA ILE A 98 -14.36 12.48 -2.59
C ILE A 98 -15.50 12.40 -1.56
N GLY A 99 -16.60 13.13 -1.77
CA GLY A 99 -17.73 13.16 -0.84
C GLY A 99 -18.33 11.79 -0.55
N CYS A 100 -18.13 10.86 -1.48
CA CYS A 100 -18.62 9.51 -1.46
C CYS A 100 -17.91 8.60 -0.42
N PHE A 101 -16.77 9.05 0.11
CA PHE A 101 -16.01 8.35 1.15
C PHE A 101 -16.31 8.89 2.56
N ASN A 102 -16.91 10.07 2.71
CA ASN A 102 -17.09 10.76 4.00
C ASN A 102 -17.92 9.96 5.03
N GLU A 103 -18.84 9.09 4.59
CA GLU A 103 -19.67 8.27 5.49
C GLU A 103 -18.93 7.05 6.04
N LYS A 104 -17.93 6.54 5.32
CA LYS A 104 -17.27 5.25 5.59
C LYS A 104 -15.84 5.39 6.13
N PHE A 105 -15.29 6.59 6.10
CA PHE A 105 -13.89 6.87 6.43
C PHE A 105 -13.77 8.06 7.38
N ASN A 106 -12.79 8.00 8.28
CA ASN A 106 -12.53 9.08 9.22
C ASN A 106 -11.75 10.24 8.55
N THR A 107 -11.62 11.38 9.24
CA THR A 107 -10.97 12.58 8.69
C THR A 107 -9.53 12.35 8.19
N ASP A 108 -8.73 11.57 8.92
CA ASP A 108 -7.34 11.29 8.54
C ASP A 108 -7.29 10.40 7.29
N GLU A 109 -8.18 9.40 7.22
CA GLU A 109 -8.39 8.54 6.06
C GLU A 109 -8.85 9.33 4.84
N ILE A 110 -9.80 10.26 5.01
CA ILE A 110 -10.26 11.16 3.94
C ILE A 110 -9.12 12.05 3.44
N GLY A 111 -8.24 12.52 4.32
CA GLY A 111 -7.03 13.25 3.92
C GLY A 111 -6.13 12.42 2.99
N ARG A 112 -5.94 11.14 3.29
CA ARG A 112 -5.17 10.22 2.43
C ARG A 112 -5.89 9.91 1.11
N ILE A 113 -7.20 9.69 1.13
CA ILE A 113 -7.99 9.46 -0.08
C ILE A 113 -7.95 10.70 -0.98
N THR A 114 -8.05 11.89 -0.40
CA THR A 114 -7.92 13.18 -1.12
C THR A 114 -6.57 13.26 -1.84
N HIS A 115 -5.49 12.81 -1.21
CA HIS A 115 -4.18 12.71 -1.87
C HIS A 115 -4.23 11.79 -3.10
N TYR A 116 -4.94 10.66 -3.05
CA TYR A 116 -5.10 9.77 -4.21
C TYR A 116 -5.84 10.44 -5.36
N PHE A 117 -6.93 11.17 -5.08
CA PHE A 117 -7.66 11.95 -6.08
C PHE A 117 -6.80 13.03 -6.73
N VAL A 118 -5.97 13.74 -5.95
CA VAL A 118 -5.06 14.76 -6.49
C VAL A 118 -3.99 14.11 -7.37
N SER A 119 -3.40 13.01 -6.92
CA SER A 119 -2.41 12.25 -7.70
C SER A 119 -3.00 11.67 -8.99
N ALA A 120 -4.25 11.24 -8.98
CA ALA A 120 -4.93 10.69 -10.15
C ALA A 120 -5.02 11.70 -11.31
N LYS A 121 -5.12 13.00 -11.01
CA LYS A 121 -5.19 14.08 -12.02
C LYS A 121 -3.86 14.35 -12.73
N THR A 122 -2.74 13.96 -12.13
CA THR A 122 -1.40 14.23 -12.67
C THR A 122 -0.75 13.00 -13.29
N VAL A 123 -1.32 11.82 -13.07
CA VAL A 123 -0.83 10.57 -13.62
C VAL A 123 -1.34 10.39 -15.05
N SER A 124 -0.41 10.07 -15.96
CA SER A 124 -0.72 9.50 -17.27
C SER A 124 -0.32 8.03 -17.23
N ASN A 125 -1.27 7.18 -16.83
CA ASN A 125 -1.05 5.75 -16.64
C ASN A 125 -1.53 4.94 -17.85
N THR A 126 -1.00 3.73 -17.95
CA THR A 126 -1.42 2.74 -18.94
C THR A 126 -2.12 1.57 -18.26
N LEU A 127 -2.92 0.82 -19.02
CA LEU A 127 -3.50 -0.44 -18.53
C LEU A 127 -2.41 -1.40 -18.02
N LYS A 128 -1.26 -1.44 -18.71
CA LYS A 128 -0.11 -2.25 -18.32
C LYS A 128 0.41 -1.90 -16.93
N GLU A 129 0.43 -0.63 -16.55
CA GLU A 129 0.82 -0.24 -15.18
C GLU A 129 -0.13 -0.81 -14.13
N CYS A 130 -1.44 -0.88 -14.43
CA CYS A 130 -2.41 -1.52 -13.54
C CYS A 130 -2.15 -3.02 -13.41
N GLU A 131 -1.90 -3.69 -14.54
CA GLU A 131 -1.56 -5.13 -14.56
C GLU A 131 -0.27 -5.40 -13.76
N ASP A 132 0.76 -4.58 -13.94
CA ASP A 132 2.03 -4.68 -13.20
C ASP A 132 1.78 -4.51 -11.69
N CYS A 133 0.93 -3.56 -11.29
CA CYS A 133 0.55 -3.40 -9.87
C CYS A 133 -0.17 -4.64 -9.34
N VAL A 134 -1.11 -5.21 -10.11
CA VAL A 134 -1.84 -6.43 -9.72
C VAL A 134 -0.87 -7.60 -9.53
N GLN A 135 0.11 -7.77 -10.42
CA GLN A 135 1.13 -8.81 -10.27
C GLN A 135 1.95 -8.63 -8.99
N VAL A 136 2.39 -7.41 -8.69
CA VAL A 136 3.13 -7.12 -7.45
C VAL A 136 2.30 -7.45 -6.21
N ILE A 137 1.01 -7.11 -6.19
CA ILE A 137 0.11 -7.41 -5.06
C ILE A 137 0.02 -8.92 -4.84
N LYS A 138 -0.18 -9.70 -5.90
CA LYS A 138 -0.24 -11.16 -5.83
C LYS A 138 1.08 -11.79 -5.40
N ASP A 139 2.19 -11.37 -5.97
CA ASP A 139 3.52 -11.87 -5.64
C ASP A 139 3.84 -11.66 -4.16
N GLU A 140 3.54 -10.48 -3.63
CA GLU A 140 3.78 -10.19 -2.22
C GLU A 140 2.84 -10.99 -1.29
N LYS A 141 1.58 -11.20 -1.69
CA LYS A 141 0.64 -12.07 -0.96
C LYS A 141 1.10 -13.53 -0.93
N GLU A 142 1.57 -14.07 -2.05
CA GLU A 142 2.09 -15.44 -2.12
C GLU A 142 3.38 -15.59 -1.31
N LYS A 143 4.30 -14.62 -1.37
CA LYS A 143 5.51 -14.61 -0.52
C LYS A 143 5.14 -14.57 0.97
N PHE A 144 4.11 -13.80 1.34
CA PHE A 144 3.65 -13.74 2.72
C PHE A 144 3.07 -15.08 3.19
N LYS A 145 2.25 -15.74 2.35
CA LYS A 145 1.74 -17.09 2.65
C LYS A 145 2.88 -18.10 2.82
N LEU A 146 3.87 -18.09 1.92
CA LEU A 146 5.01 -19.00 1.99
C LEU A 146 5.85 -18.79 3.25
N LYS A 147 6.10 -17.54 3.65
CA LYS A 147 6.76 -17.21 4.92
C LYS A 147 5.95 -17.71 6.11
N SER A 148 4.65 -17.42 6.13
CA SER A 148 3.76 -17.90 7.18
C SER A 148 3.79 -19.42 7.31
N VAL A 149 3.84 -20.17 6.21
CA VAL A 149 3.91 -21.64 6.22
C VAL A 149 5.27 -22.16 6.69
N ALA A 150 6.37 -21.49 6.30
CA ALA A 150 7.72 -21.84 6.75
C ALA A 150 7.97 -21.55 8.24
N ASP A 151 7.21 -20.61 8.82
CA ASP A 151 7.27 -20.25 10.25
C ASP A 151 6.32 -21.13 11.12
N VAL A 152 5.50 -21.98 10.50
CA VAL A 152 4.59 -22.91 11.19
C VAL A 152 5.33 -24.21 11.51
N SER A 153 5.20 -24.71 12.74
CA SER A 153 5.82 -25.98 13.14
C SER A 153 5.29 -27.16 12.31
N ASP A 154 6.12 -28.19 12.08
CA ASP A 154 5.77 -29.36 11.26
C ASP A 154 4.42 -30.02 11.67
N GLU A 155 4.03 -29.90 12.94
CA GLU A 155 2.76 -30.44 13.47
C GLU A 155 1.52 -29.65 13.03
N GLU A 156 1.61 -28.32 12.91
CA GLU A 156 0.50 -27.48 12.43
C GLU A 156 0.32 -27.60 10.92
N PHE A 157 1.42 -27.78 10.16
CA PHE A 157 1.38 -28.05 8.73
C PHE A 157 0.65 -29.36 8.42
N LEU A 158 0.93 -30.43 9.18
CA LEU A 158 0.24 -31.72 9.06
C LEU A 158 -1.26 -31.65 9.36
N ASN A 159 -1.68 -30.78 10.28
CA ASN A 159 -3.10 -30.62 10.63
C ASN A 159 -3.90 -29.84 9.58
N MET A 160 -3.28 -28.96 8.79
CA MET A 160 -3.95 -28.27 7.67
C MET A 160 -4.36 -29.21 6.54
N PHE A 161 -3.59 -30.30 6.30
CA PHE A 161 -3.89 -31.29 5.26
C PHE A 161 -4.74 -32.48 5.73
N ARG A 162 -5.02 -32.59 7.05
CA ARG A 162 -5.84 -33.68 7.63
C ARG A 162 -7.35 -33.40 7.67
N LYS A 163 -7.79 -32.18 7.34
CA LYS A 163 -9.22 -31.90 7.08
C LYS A 163 -9.51 -31.99 5.57
N LYS A 164 -9.67 -33.21 5.08
CA LYS A 164 -10.41 -33.53 3.87
C LYS A 164 -11.48 -34.56 4.21
#